data_AF-A0A0M2ZDI6-F1
#
_entry.id   AF-A0A0M2ZDI6-F1
#
_cell.length_a   1.000
_cell.length_b   1.000
_cell.length_c   1.000
_cell.angle_alpha   90.00
_cell.angle_beta   90.00
_cell.angle_gamma   90.00
#
_symmetry.space_group_name_H-M   'P 1'
#
loop_
_entity.id
_entity.type
_entity.pdbx_description
1 polymer ?
#
loop_
_entity_poly.entity_id
_entity_poly.type
_entity_poly.pdbx_seq_one_letter_code
_entity_poly.pdbx_strand_id
1 'polypeptide(L)'
;MIRLFAVAAATAALTFIAVPTAAAQTDPKIPNGEANWCPGGQKSGQGGQRYCLGEPFPDGSFYSQTWSLGTGGPFGPGSWNRMASCSAMVNGQIQGGLPYGGAPECGGGPRVIYF
;
A
#
# COMPACT_ATOMS: atom_id res chain seq x y z
N MET A 1 -22.89 -10.20 -69.82
CA MET A 1 -22.79 -9.00 -68.97
C MET A 1 -22.47 -9.47 -67.56
N ILE A 2 -21.22 -9.28 -67.12
CA ILE A 2 -20.64 -9.89 -65.92
C ILE A 2 -20.01 -8.78 -65.06
N ARG A 3 -20.54 -8.65 -63.83
CA ARG A 3 -19.88 -8.45 -62.53
C ARG A 3 -19.15 -7.14 -62.17
N LEU A 4 -19.54 -6.64 -60.97
CA LEU A 4 -18.74 -6.12 -59.84
C LEU A 4 -17.77 -4.96 -60.17
N PHE A 5 -17.72 -3.82 -59.47
CA PHE A 5 -17.25 -3.49 -58.12
C PHE A 5 -17.50 -1.95 -58.00
N ALA A 6 -17.68 -1.27 -56.88
CA ALA A 6 -17.04 -1.38 -55.59
C ALA A 6 -17.89 -0.60 -54.56
N VAL A 7 -18.23 -1.25 -53.46
CA VAL A 7 -18.64 -0.63 -52.21
C VAL A 7 -17.36 -0.51 -51.38
N ALA A 8 -16.90 0.69 -51.04
CA ALA A 8 -16.05 0.95 -49.87
C ALA A 8 -15.57 2.41 -49.81
N ALA A 9 -16.10 3.18 -48.87
CA ALA A 9 -15.32 4.21 -48.18
C ALA A 9 -15.88 4.32 -46.76
N ALA A 10 -15.41 3.39 -45.92
CA ALA A 10 -15.85 3.21 -44.56
C ALA A 10 -15.45 4.40 -43.68
N THR A 11 -16.45 4.96 -43.00
CA THR A 11 -16.34 5.75 -41.78
C THR A 11 -15.62 4.95 -40.70
N ALA A 12 -14.42 5.37 -40.29
CA ALA A 12 -13.76 4.85 -39.09
C ALA A 12 -12.72 5.84 -38.53
N ALA A 13 -13.12 7.08 -38.24
CA ALA A 13 -12.39 7.93 -37.30
C ALA A 13 -12.84 7.54 -35.88
N LEU A 14 -12.41 6.36 -35.42
CA LEU A 14 -12.59 5.96 -34.03
C LEU A 14 -11.53 6.70 -33.21
N THR A 15 -12.01 7.71 -32.50
CA THR A 15 -11.33 8.39 -31.41
C THR A 15 -10.75 7.36 -30.45
N PHE A 16 -9.43 7.23 -30.44
CA PHE A 16 -8.71 6.55 -29.37
C PHE A 16 -8.80 7.42 -28.11
N ILE A 17 -9.94 7.38 -27.43
CA ILE A 17 -10.05 7.85 -26.07
C ILE A 17 -9.23 6.86 -25.27
N ALA A 18 -8.04 7.28 -24.82
CA ALA A 18 -7.27 6.53 -23.85
C ALA A 18 -8.14 6.42 -22.59
N VAL A 19 -8.86 5.31 -22.47
CA VAL A 19 -9.53 4.95 -21.22
C VAL A 19 -8.40 4.77 -20.23
N PRO A 20 -8.29 5.59 -19.17
CA PRO A 20 -7.30 5.32 -18.14
C PRO A 20 -7.60 3.92 -17.65
N THR A 21 -6.70 2.99 -17.94
CA THR A 21 -6.72 1.68 -17.32
C THR A 21 -6.71 1.99 -15.83
N ALA A 22 -7.82 1.69 -15.15
CA ALA A 22 -7.89 1.74 -13.70
C ALA A 22 -6.86 0.73 -13.20
N ALA A 23 -5.61 1.16 -13.10
CA ALA A 23 -4.60 0.47 -12.32
C ALA A 23 -5.25 0.34 -10.95
N ALA A 24 -5.57 -0.90 -10.56
CA ALA A 24 -6.24 -1.20 -9.31
C ALA A 24 -5.53 -0.38 -8.23
N GLN A 25 -6.21 0.67 -7.75
CA GLN A 25 -5.60 1.61 -6.83
C GLN A 25 -5.22 0.79 -5.61
N THR A 26 -3.91 0.62 -5.39
CA THR A 26 -3.38 -0.17 -4.28
C THR A 26 -4.09 0.30 -3.02
N ASP A 27 -4.70 -0.65 -2.29
CA ASP A 27 -5.53 -0.33 -1.13
C ASP A 27 -4.79 0.67 -0.23
N PRO A 28 -5.32 1.89 -0.03
CA PRO A 28 -4.60 2.93 0.69
C PRO A 28 -4.44 2.59 2.17
N LYS A 29 -5.17 1.61 2.72
CA LYS A 29 -4.97 1.11 4.09
C LYS A 29 -3.80 0.15 4.19
N ILE A 30 -3.40 -0.52 3.10
CA ILE A 30 -2.31 -1.50 3.10
C ILE A 30 -1.00 -0.85 2.61
N PRO A 31 -0.03 -0.54 3.51
CA PRO A 31 1.26 -0.02 3.10
C PRO A 31 2.13 -1.08 2.46
N ASN A 32 2.94 -0.71 1.47
CA ASN A 32 3.99 -1.56 0.94
C ASN A 32 5.28 -0.75 0.76
N GLY A 33 6.18 -0.86 1.72
CA GLY A 33 7.45 -0.15 1.72
C GLY A 33 8.42 -0.63 0.64
N GLU A 34 8.36 -1.89 0.22
CA GLU A 34 9.16 -2.40 -0.92
C GLU A 34 8.74 -1.72 -2.23
N ALA A 35 7.44 -1.45 -2.39
CA ALA A 35 6.89 -0.70 -3.51
C ALA A 35 6.97 0.83 -3.33
N ASN A 36 7.61 1.33 -2.26
CA ASN A 36 7.59 2.75 -1.85
C ASN A 36 6.18 3.34 -1.70
N TRP A 37 5.19 2.50 -1.39
CA TRP A 37 3.79 2.87 -1.22
C TRP A 37 3.47 3.05 0.27
N CYS A 38 3.55 4.29 0.75
CA CYS A 38 3.25 4.66 2.13
C CYS A 38 2.20 5.78 2.18
N PRO A 39 0.92 5.47 1.97
CA PRO A 39 -0.16 6.48 1.87
C PRO A 39 -0.36 7.27 3.17
N GLY A 40 -0.15 6.65 4.33
CA GLY A 40 -0.11 7.33 5.64
C GLY A 40 1.23 8.02 5.94
N GLY A 41 2.16 8.03 4.99
CA GLY A 41 3.50 8.58 5.12
C GLY A 41 4.54 7.61 5.69
N GLN A 42 5.77 8.10 5.80
CA GLN A 42 6.87 7.37 6.42
C GLN A 42 7.22 7.99 7.78
N LYS A 43 7.58 7.15 8.75
CA LYS A 43 8.02 7.59 10.08
C LYS A 43 9.32 6.90 10.47
N SER A 44 10.26 7.64 11.05
CA SER A 44 11.47 7.06 11.64
C SER A 44 11.14 6.38 12.98
N GLY A 45 11.76 5.24 13.20
CA GLY A 45 11.74 4.49 14.45
C GLY A 45 13.05 4.58 15.21
N GLN A 46 13.08 3.96 16.39
CA GLN A 46 14.31 3.82 17.16
C GLN A 46 15.28 2.84 16.49
N GLY A 47 16.58 3.04 16.69
CA GLY A 47 17.61 2.11 16.20
C GLY A 47 17.74 2.04 14.68
N GLY A 48 17.42 3.13 13.97
CA GLY A 48 17.50 3.19 12.50
C GLY A 48 16.32 2.51 11.79
N GLN A 49 15.29 2.10 12.52
CA GLN A 49 14.08 1.56 11.91
C GLN A 49 13.32 2.64 11.12
N ARG A 50 12.57 2.22 10.11
CA ARG A 50 11.64 3.08 9.38
C ARG A 50 10.29 2.39 9.35
N TYR A 51 9.23 3.16 9.31
CA TYR A 51 7.87 2.67 9.23
C TYR A 51 7.23 3.24 7.97
N CYS A 52 6.55 2.39 7.22
CA CYS A 52 5.69 2.75 6.11
C CYS A 52 4.26 2.58 6.59
N LEU A 53 3.49 3.67 6.58
CA LEU A 53 2.15 3.70 7.16
C LEU A 53 1.09 3.61 6.08
N GLY A 54 0.08 2.80 6.34
CA GLY A 54 -1.20 2.83 5.64
C GLY A 54 -1.99 4.07 6.03
N GLU A 55 -2.97 4.42 5.23
CA GLU A 55 -3.91 5.47 5.57
C GLU A 55 -4.70 5.07 6.84
N PRO A 56 -4.85 5.99 7.81
CA PRO A 56 -5.53 5.68 9.06
C PRO A 56 -7.01 5.35 8.84
N PHE A 57 -7.52 4.45 9.68
CA PHE A 57 -8.94 4.16 9.82
C PHE A 57 -9.63 5.26 10.66
N PRO A 58 -10.97 5.34 10.65
CA PRO A 58 -11.71 6.34 11.44
C PRO A 58 -11.43 6.27 12.95
N ASP A 59 -11.09 5.09 13.46
CA ASP A 59 -10.69 4.87 14.86
C ASP A 59 -9.23 5.28 15.16
N GLY A 60 -8.47 5.68 14.13
CA GLY A 60 -7.08 6.12 14.24
C GLY A 60 -6.04 5.00 14.19
N SER A 61 -6.46 3.73 14.13
CA SER A 61 -5.54 2.63 13.80
C SER A 61 -5.10 2.68 12.34
N PHE A 62 -4.00 2.02 12.01
CA PHE A 62 -3.45 1.91 10.66
C PHE A 62 -2.58 0.66 10.56
N TYR A 63 -2.42 0.14 9.35
CA TYR A 63 -1.38 -0.85 9.10
C TYR A 63 -0.02 -0.16 9.02
N SER A 64 0.99 -0.76 9.64
CA SER A 64 2.38 -0.29 9.58
C SER A 64 3.28 -1.43 9.13
N GLN A 65 4.06 -1.21 8.08
CA GLN A 65 5.16 -2.09 7.71
C GLN A 65 6.45 -1.49 8.27
N THR A 66 7.26 -2.32 8.92
CA THR A 66 8.53 -1.87 9.53
C THR A 66 9.70 -2.25 8.62
N TRP A 67 10.61 -1.33 8.39
CA TRP A 67 11.94 -1.56 7.87
C TRP A 67 12.93 -1.61 9.02
N SER A 68 13.85 -2.57 8.97
CA SER A 68 14.91 -2.67 9.96
C SER A 68 16.19 -3.20 9.33
N LEU A 69 17.31 -2.96 10.00
CA LEU A 69 18.63 -3.50 9.63
C LEU A 69 18.72 -5.04 9.79
N GLY A 70 17.63 -5.69 10.25
CA GLY A 70 17.54 -7.13 10.43
C GLY A 70 18.51 -7.67 11.48
N THR A 71 18.65 -9.00 11.53
CA THR A 71 19.54 -9.71 12.46
C THR A 71 21.03 -9.48 12.17
N GLY A 72 21.36 -8.92 10.99
CA GLY A 72 22.74 -8.59 10.59
C GLY A 72 23.33 -7.36 11.30
N GLY A 73 22.52 -6.64 12.09
CA GLY A 73 22.96 -5.46 12.82
C GLY A 73 23.27 -4.28 11.88
N PRO A 74 23.99 -3.25 12.37
CA PRO A 74 24.21 -2.00 11.62
C PRO A 74 25.03 -2.14 10.33
N PHE A 75 25.59 -3.32 10.07
CA PHE A 75 26.41 -3.60 8.89
C PHE A 75 25.70 -4.49 7.86
N GLY A 76 24.50 -4.99 8.17
CA GLY A 76 23.69 -5.79 7.25
C GLY A 76 22.83 -4.91 6.32
N PRO A 77 22.46 -5.41 5.13
CA PRO A 77 21.47 -4.75 4.30
C PRO A 77 20.11 -4.80 5.01
N GLY A 78 19.59 -3.63 5.41
CA GLY A 78 18.27 -3.58 6.00
C GLY A 78 17.16 -3.88 4.99
N SER A 79 16.04 -4.39 5.47
CA SER A 79 14.92 -4.82 4.65
C SER A 79 13.58 -4.43 5.27
N TRP A 80 12.58 -4.29 4.40
CA TRP A 80 11.20 -4.18 4.83
C TRP A 80 10.73 -5.55 5.32
N ASN A 81 9.95 -5.55 6.40
CA ASN A 81 9.27 -6.75 6.84
C ASN A 81 8.26 -7.17 5.77
N ARG A 82 8.18 -8.48 5.52
CA ARG A 82 7.18 -9.11 4.63
C ARG A 82 5.77 -9.12 5.21
N MET A 83 5.51 -8.25 6.18
CA MET A 83 4.21 -8.12 6.82
C MET A 83 3.96 -6.69 7.29
N ALA A 84 2.71 -6.26 7.21
CA ALA A 84 2.22 -5.04 7.84
C ALA A 84 1.34 -5.43 9.02
N SER A 85 1.62 -4.86 10.19
CA SER A 85 0.86 -5.11 11.41
C SER A 85 -0.13 -3.98 11.67
N CYS A 86 -1.30 -4.32 12.19
CA CYS A 86 -2.26 -3.36 12.68
C CYS A 86 -1.73 -2.68 13.95
N SER A 87 -1.58 -1.37 13.87
CA SER A 87 -0.93 -0.52 14.86
C SER A 87 -1.75 0.74 15.14
N ALA A 88 -1.46 1.41 16.23
CA ALA A 88 -1.99 2.72 16.58
C ALA A 88 -0.84 3.64 17.00
N MET A 89 -1.10 4.95 16.92
CA MET A 89 -0.18 5.97 17.44
C MET A 89 -0.46 6.16 18.93
N VAL A 90 0.47 5.73 19.78
CA VAL A 90 0.34 5.84 21.23
C VAL A 90 1.52 6.63 21.76
N ASN A 91 1.22 7.78 22.36
CA ASN A 91 2.24 8.71 22.89
C ASN A 91 3.35 9.05 21.87
N GLY A 92 2.98 9.21 20.60
CA GLY A 92 3.89 9.50 19.48
C GLY A 92 4.72 8.32 18.96
N GLN A 93 4.55 7.12 19.52
CA GLN A 93 5.21 5.88 19.09
C GLN A 93 4.21 4.92 18.43
N ILE A 94 4.64 4.23 17.38
CA ILE A 94 3.81 3.24 16.69
C ILE A 94 3.78 1.98 17.57
N GLN A 95 2.60 1.57 18.00
CA GLN A 95 2.42 0.40 18.85
C GLN A 95 1.38 -0.53 18.26
N GLY A 96 1.67 -1.83 18.28
CA GLY A 96 0.72 -2.89 17.91
C GLY A 96 -0.35 -3.17 18.98
N GLY A 97 -0.47 -2.32 19.98
CA GLY A 97 -1.42 -2.44 21.09
C GLY A 97 -1.83 -1.06 21.59
N LEU A 98 -3.01 -0.99 22.20
CA LEU A 98 -3.54 0.21 22.83
C LEU A 98 -3.24 0.22 24.34
N PRO A 99 -3.22 1.40 24.97
CA PRO A 99 -3.16 1.51 26.42
C PRO A 99 -4.23 0.63 27.11
N TYR A 100 -3.91 0.11 28.29
CA TYR A 100 -4.80 -0.74 29.10
C TYR A 100 -5.18 -2.09 28.47
N GLY A 101 -4.40 -2.57 27.49
CA GLY A 101 -4.53 -3.93 26.95
C GLY A 101 -5.48 -4.07 25.76
N GLY A 102 -5.95 -2.95 25.18
CA GLY A 102 -6.71 -2.99 23.93
C GLY A 102 -5.84 -3.35 22.72
N ALA A 103 -6.47 -3.79 21.63
CA ALA A 103 -5.81 -3.97 20.34
C ALA A 103 -6.41 -2.98 19.32
N PRO A 104 -5.58 -2.41 18.42
CA PRO A 104 -6.10 -1.62 17.31
C PRO A 104 -6.96 -2.50 16.39
N GLU A 105 -8.05 -1.92 15.88
CA GLU A 105 -9.07 -2.67 15.15
C GLU A 105 -8.81 -2.74 13.63
N CYS A 106 -8.12 -1.74 13.05
CA CYS A 106 -7.87 -1.61 11.62
C CYS A 106 -9.12 -1.88 10.77
N GLY A 107 -10.24 -1.25 11.14
CA GLY A 107 -11.53 -1.44 10.48
C GLY A 107 -12.13 -2.84 10.61
N GLY A 108 -11.74 -3.63 11.62
CA GLY A 108 -12.16 -5.03 11.81
C GLY A 108 -11.35 -6.03 10.97
N GLY A 109 -10.27 -5.58 10.34
CA GLY A 109 -9.40 -6.40 9.52
C GLY A 109 -8.47 -7.33 10.32
N PRO A 110 -7.66 -8.14 9.62
CA PRO A 110 -6.66 -8.99 10.27
C PRO A 110 -5.61 -8.16 11.01
N ARG A 111 -5.05 -8.72 12.08
CA ARG A 111 -3.99 -8.07 12.86
C ARG A 111 -2.68 -7.91 12.10
N VAL A 112 -2.44 -8.78 11.11
CA VAL A 112 -1.22 -8.80 10.29
C VAL A 112 -1.62 -9.14 8.86
N ILE A 113 -1.03 -8.45 7.89
CA ILE A 113 -1.16 -8.69 6.45
C ILE A 113 0.22 -9.10 5.94
N TYR A 114 0.32 -10.18 5.18
CA TYR A 114 1.56 -10.66 4.58
C TYR A 114 1.66 -10.23 3.12
N PHE A 115 2.88 -10.00 2.65
CA PHE A 115 3.22 -9.64 1.26
C PHE A 115 3.97 -10.77 0.56
#